data_AF-A0A352F2M4-F1
#
_entry.id   AF-A0A352F2M4-F1
#
_cell.length_a   1.000
_cell.length_b   1.000
_cell.length_c   1.000
_cell.angle_alpha   90.00
_cell.angle_beta   90.00
_cell.angle_gamma   90.00
#
_symmetry.space_group_name_H-M   'P 1'
#
loop_
_entity.id
_entity.type
_entity.pdbx_description
1 polymer ?
#
loop_
_entity_poly.entity_id
_entity_poly.type
_entity_poly.pdbx_seq_one_letter_code
_entity_poly.pdbx_strand_id
1 'polypeptide(L)' 'MNEITKLVLNSFARWNKEKLDLHELFEAGGNDPEQRTAVFDAVEKLVQDGLLNEEGNDFYSLTENGKEAVKSEEG' A
#
# COMPACT_ATOMS: atom_id res chain seq x y z
N MET A 1 5.55 -7.52 -9.68
CA MET A 1 4.79 -6.49 -8.93
C MET A 1 4.90 -5.17 -9.68
N ASN A 2 3.80 -4.42 -9.81
CA ASN A 2 3.81 -3.09 -10.42
C ASN A 2 4.62 -2.12 -9.53
N GLU A 3 5.30 -1.13 -10.13
CA GLU A 3 6.11 -0.14 -9.39
C GLU A 3 5.31 0.58 -8.30
N ILE A 4 4.04 0.87 -8.57
CA ILE A 4 3.11 1.49 -7.61
C ILE A 4 2.83 0.58 -6.42
N THR A 5 2.66 -0.72 -6.62
CA THR A 5 2.45 -1.67 -5.53
C THR A 5 3.65 -1.71 -4.58
N LYS A 6 4.87 -1.65 -5.15
CA LYS A 6 6.10 -1.56 -4.36
C LYS A 6 6.17 -0.24 -3.58
N LEU A 7 5.78 0.86 -4.21
CA LEU A 7 5.78 2.19 -3.60
C LEU A 7 4.78 2.27 -2.44
N VAL A 8 3.58 1.69 -2.60
CA VAL A 8 2.58 1.57 -1.54
C VAL A 8 3.16 0.77 -0.37
N LEU A 9 3.66 -0.44 -0.60
CA LEU A 9 4.27 -1.29 0.42
C LEU A 9 5.48 -0.62 1.11
N ASN A 10 6.33 0.06 0.35
CA ASN A 10 7.47 0.80 0.88
C ASN A 10 7.03 2.01 1.73
N SER A 11 5.92 2.66 1.40
CA SER A 11 5.38 3.78 2.19
C SER A 11 5.03 3.33 3.61
N PHE A 12 4.37 2.18 3.76
CA PHE A 12 4.11 1.60 5.08
C PHE A 12 5.39 1.29 5.85
N ALA A 13 6.38 0.70 5.18
CA ALA A 13 7.69 0.38 5.78
C ALA A 13 8.44 1.64 6.23
N ARG A 14 8.51 2.64 5.34
CA ARG A 14 9.18 3.92 5.53
C ARG A 14 8.58 4.72 6.68
N TRP A 15 7.26 4.65 6.85
CA TRP A 15 6.56 5.37 7.91
C TRP A 15 6.52 4.56 9.21
N ASN A 16 7.01 3.32 9.17
CA ASN A 16 7.00 2.34 10.26
C ASN A 16 5.62 2.23 10.93
N LYS A 17 4.57 2.42 10.12
CA LYS A 17 3.18 2.37 10.51
C LYS A 17 2.58 1.10 9.95
N GLU A 18 1.92 0.34 10.81
CA GLU A 18 1.14 -0.84 10.40
C GLU A 18 -0.17 -0.46 9.73
N LYS A 19 -0.57 0.81 9.82
CA LYS A 19 -1.81 1.36 9.28
C LYS A 19 -1.54 2.72 8.65
N LEU A 20 -1.94 2.88 7.40
CA LEU A 20 -1.93 4.15 6.68
C LEU A 20 -3.32 4.43 6.14
N ASP A 21 -3.62 5.72 5.98
CA ASP A 21 -4.78 6.11 5.22
C ASP A 21 -4.46 6.18 3.72
N LEU A 22 -5.52 6.02 2.93
CA LEU A 22 -5.47 6.03 1.48
C LEU A 22 -5.02 7.41 0.94
N HIS A 23 -5.32 8.48 1.66
CA HIS A 23 -4.87 9.82 1.32
C HIS A 23 -3.34 9.95 1.44
N GLU A 24 -2.73 9.46 2.52
CA GLU A 24 -1.29 9.40 2.76
C GLU A 24 -0.61 8.59 1.63
N LEU A 25 -1.20 7.48 1.20
CA LEU A 25 -0.71 6.66 0.07
C LEU A 25 -0.78 7.40 -1.26
N PHE A 26 -1.84 8.16 -1.51
CA PHE A 26 -1.95 9.01 -2.70
C PHE A 26 -0.91 10.13 -2.70
N GLU A 27 -0.65 10.76 -1.56
CA GLU A 27 0.41 11.78 -1.46
C GLU A 27 1.79 11.18 -1.73
N ALA A 28 2.05 9.96 -1.27
CA ALA A 28 3.30 9.25 -1.56
C ALA A 28 3.42 8.83 -3.02
N GLY A 29 2.32 8.39 -3.64
CA GLY A 29 2.26 7.90 -5.02
C GLY A 29 2.23 8.99 -6.09
N GLY A 30 1.93 10.23 -5.73
CA GLY A 30 1.97 11.38 -6.63
C GLY A 30 0.62 12.09 -6.78
N ASN A 31 0.69 13.38 -7.11
CA ASN A 31 -0.48 14.27 -7.09
C ASN A 31 -1.35 14.20 -8.35
N ASP A 32 -1.01 13.34 -9.31
CA ASP A 32 -1.76 13.19 -10.57
C ASP A 32 -2.97 12.26 -10.39
N PRO A 33 -4.09 12.54 -11.08
CA PRO A 33 -5.29 11.69 -11.01
C PRO A 33 -5.04 10.26 -11.51
N GLU A 34 -4.14 10.09 -12.48
CA GLU A 34 -3.74 8.76 -12.98
C GLU A 34 -2.95 7.98 -11.93
N GLN A 35 -2.06 8.65 -11.20
CA GLN A 35 -1.26 8.03 -10.13
C GLN A 35 -2.14 7.63 -8.94
N ARG A 36 -3.11 8.47 -8.56
CA ARG A 36 -4.11 8.13 -7.55
C ARG A 36 -4.89 6.87 -7.93
N THR A 37 -5.34 6.79 -9.19
CA THR A 37 -6.07 5.60 -9.67
C THR A 37 -5.19 4.35 -9.61
N ALA A 38 -3.91 4.46 -10.00
CA ALA A 38 -2.98 3.34 -9.95
C ALA A 38 -2.66 2.89 -8.51
N VAL A 39 -2.55 3.83 -7.57
CA VAL A 39 -2.37 3.53 -6.13
C VAL A 39 -3.59 2.80 -5.60
N PHE A 40 -4.80 3.27 -5.94
CA PHE A 40 -6.04 2.63 -5.51
C PHE A 40 -6.15 1.20 -6.04
N ASP A 41 -5.92 0.99 -7.34
CA ASP A 41 -5.90 -0.34 -7.96
C ASP A 41 -4.87 -1.27 -7.30
N ALA A 42 -3.68 -0.75 -6.98
CA ALA A 42 -2.65 -1.49 -6.27
C ALA A 42 -3.08 -1.88 -4.85
N VAL A 43 -3.69 -0.96 -4.09
CA VAL A 43 -4.19 -1.22 -2.73
C VAL A 43 -5.30 -2.27 -2.76
N GLU A 44 -6.30 -2.10 -3.63
CA GLU A 44 -7.38 -3.09 -3.81
C GLU A 44 -6.82 -4.47 -4.11
N LYS A 45 -5.83 -4.54 -5.02
CA LYS A 45 -5.19 -5.81 -5.37
C LYS A 45 -4.45 -6.43 -4.20
N LEU A 46 -3.75 -5.63 -3.40
CA LEU A 46 -3.08 -6.10 -2.17
C LEU A 46 -4.09 -6.58 -1.12
N VAL A 47 -5.26 -5.95 -1.02
CA VAL A 47 -6.35 -6.41 -0.15
C VAL A 47 -6.91 -7.74 -0.65
N GLN A 48 -7.15 -7.88 -1.96
CA GLN A 48 -7.60 -9.13 -2.56
C GLN A 48 -6.59 -10.27 -2.38
N ASP A 49 -5.29 -9.98 -2.41
CA ASP A 49 -4.20 -10.95 -2.19
C ASP A 49 -4.02 -11.29 -0.69
N GLY A 50 -4.69 -10.56 0.21
CA GLY A 50 -4.57 -10.74 1.67
C GLY A 50 -3.31 -10.12 2.28
N LEU A 51 -2.64 -9.23 1.55
CA LEU A 51 -1.44 -8.48 1.98
C LEU A 51 -1.82 -7.21 2.76
N LEU A 52 -2.98 -6.62 2.45
CA LEU A 52 -3.57 -5.52 3.18
C LEU A 52 -4.94 -5.93 3.73
N ASN A 53 -5.32 -5.31 4.85
CA ASN A 53 -6.63 -5.44 5.46
C ASN A 53 -7.30 -4.07 5.49
N GLU A 54 -8.49 -3.96 4.92
CA GLU A 54 -9.31 -2.76 5.02
C GLU A 54 -9.92 -2.68 6.43
N GLU A 55 -9.57 -1.63 7.19
CA GLU A 55 -10.09 -1.38 8.53
C GLU A 55 -11.06 -0.18 8.60
N GLY A 56 -11.41 0.39 7.44
CA GLY A 56 -12.36 1.48 7.29
C GLY A 56 -12.31 2.08 5.89
N ASN A 57 -13.27 2.96 5.58
CA ASN A 57 -13.52 3.51 4.23
C ASN A 57 -12.26 3.99 3.47
N ASP A 58 -11.25 4.49 4.20
CA ASP A 58 -9.96 4.93 3.63
C ASP A 58 -8.76 4.38 4.41
N PHE A 59 -8.94 3.43 5.33
CA PHE A 59 -7.87 2.97 6.21
C PHE A 59 -7.45 1.54 5.88
N TYR A 60 -6.16 1.35 5.62
CA TYR A 60 -5.58 0.07 5.28
C TYR A 60 -4.48 -0.30 6.27
N SER A 61 -4.52 -1.54 6.73
CA SER A 61 -3.58 -2.12 7.69
C SER A 61 -2.78 -3.23 7.04
N LEU A 62 -1.48 -3.28 7.29
CA LEU A 62 -0.57 -4.23 6.70
C LEU A 62 -0.64 -5.57 7.45
N THR A 63 -0.98 -6.64 6.73
CA THR A 63 -1.09 -7.98 7.32
C THR A 63 0.29 -8.61 7.51
N GLU A 64 0.36 -9.73 8.22
CA GLU A 64 1.61 -10.50 8.33
C GLU A 64 2.16 -10.88 6.95
N ASN A 65 1.31 -11.32 6.01
CA ASN A 65 1.72 -11.61 4.63
C ASN A 65 2.25 -10.36 3.92
N GLY A 66 1.59 -9.20 4.12
CA GLY A 66 2.07 -7.93 3.58
C GLY A 66 3.46 -7.59 4.10
N LYS A 67 3.73 -7.83 5.39
CA LYS A 67 5.02 -7.54 6.02
C LYS A 67 6.11 -8.44 5.44
N GLU A 68 5.78 -9.72 5.20
CA GLU A 68 6.68 -10.64 4.52
C GLU A 68 6.95 -10.22 3.06
N ALA A 69 5.94 -9.75 2.34
CA ALA A 69 6.10 -9.24 0.97
C ALA A 69 7.00 -7.99 0.92
N VAL A 70 6.80 -7.03 1.83
CA VAL A 70 7.67 -5.85 1.99
C VAL A 70 9.12 -6.28 2.23
N LYS A 71 9.30 -7.21 3.17
CA LYS A 71 10.63 -7.67 3.60
C LYS A 71 11.35 -8.51 2.55
N SER A 72 10.59 -9.25 1.73
CA SER A 72 11.12 -10.06 0.63
C SER A 72 11.57 -9.23 -0.56
N GLU A 73 11.10 -7.98 -0.67
CA GLU A 73 11.51 -7.06 -1.75
C GLU A 73 12.71 -6.16 -1.38
N GLU A 74 13.14 -6.16 -0.11
CA GLU A 74 14.42 -5.54 0.32
C GLU A 74 15.60 -6.53 0.34
N GLY A 75 15.42 -7.74 -0.21
CA GLY A 75 16.40 -8.83 -0.25
C GLY A 75 17.09 -9.04 -1.59
#